data_AF-A0AAW8L334-F1
#
_entry.id   AF-A0AAW8L334-F1
#
_cell.length_a   1.000
_cell.length_b   1.000
_cell.length_c   1.000
_cell.angle_alpha   90.00
_cell.angle_beta   90.00
_cell.angle_gamma   90.00
#
_symmetry.space_group_name_H-M   'P 1'
#
loop_
_entity.id
_entity.type
_entity.pdbx_description
1 polymer ?
#
loop_
_entity_poly.entity_id
_entity_poly.type
_entity_poly.pdbx_seq_one_letter_code
_entity_poly.pdbx_strand_id
1 'polypeptide(L)'
;MNEQKKKLVPELRFPEFANEDGWERKPIGDGFERVTTKNTENNQNTLTISAQQGLISQLDYFNKKVAAKDLSGYYLLHKGDFAYNKSYSQGYPMGAIKPLKLYEKGVVSTL
;
A
#
# COMPACT_ATOMS: atom_id res chain seq x y z
N MET A 1 -5.11 36.93 -12.90
CA MET A 1 -3.89 36.36 -13.50
C MET A 1 -4.17 34.88 -13.71
N ASN A 2 -4.42 34.44 -14.96
CA ASN A 2 -4.74 33.05 -15.24
C ASN A 2 -3.44 32.23 -15.21
N GLU A 3 -3.25 31.42 -14.17
CA GLU A 3 -2.23 30.38 -14.19
C GLU A 3 -2.60 29.36 -15.27
N GLN A 4 -1.86 29.33 -16.38
CA GLN A 4 -1.93 28.24 -17.33
C GLN A 4 -1.52 26.96 -16.61
N LYS A 5 -2.49 26.07 -16.33
CA LYS A 5 -2.22 24.74 -15.79
C LYS A 5 -1.24 24.03 -16.73
N LYS A 6 0.01 23.86 -16.28
CA LYS A 6 1.03 23.09 -16.99
C LYS A 6 0.49 21.68 -17.22
N LYS A 7 0.24 21.32 -18.49
CA LYS A 7 -0.25 19.98 -18.86
C LYS A 7 0.77 18.93 -18.39
N LEU A 8 0.29 17.85 -17.76
CA LEU A 8 1.13 16.74 -17.32
C LEU A 8 1.36 15.79 -18.50
N VAL A 9 2.31 16.15 -19.35
CA VAL A 9 2.66 15.40 -20.56
C VAL A 9 3.98 14.65 -20.31
N PRO A 10 3.98 13.31 -20.28
CA PRO A 10 5.22 12.53 -20.21
C PRO A 10 6.10 12.78 -21.44
N GLU A 11 7.42 12.78 -21.24
CA GLU A 11 8.41 12.91 -22.33
C GLU A 11 8.35 11.73 -23.31
N LEU A 12 7.99 10.54 -22.82
CA LEU A 12 7.80 9.34 -23.62
C LEU A 12 6.33 8.92 -23.60
N ARG A 13 5.76 8.66 -24.78
CA ARG A 13 4.38 8.22 -24.98
C ARG A 13 4.28 7.16 -26.07
N PHE A 14 3.28 6.30 -25.96
CA PHE A 14 2.91 5.46 -27.10
C PHE A 14 2.32 6.31 -28.23
N PRO A 15 2.54 5.97 -29.51
CA PRO A 15 2.10 6.77 -30.66
C PRO A 15 0.60 7.06 -30.66
N GLU A 16 -0.23 6.13 -30.19
CA GLU A 16 -1.68 6.29 -30.09
C GLU A 16 -2.12 7.41 -29.13
N PHE A 17 -1.24 7.88 -28.24
CA PHE A 17 -1.51 8.98 -27.29
C PHE A 17 -0.74 10.27 -27.62
N ALA A 18 -0.16 10.38 -28.82
CA ALA A 18 0.69 11.50 -29.20
C ALA A 18 -0.06 12.85 -29.19
N ASN A 19 -1.35 12.84 -29.54
CA ASN A 19 -2.20 14.03 -29.64
C ASN A 19 -3.10 14.25 -28.42
N GLU A 20 -2.98 13.43 -27.37
CA GLU A 20 -3.83 13.49 -26.18
C GLU A 20 -3.39 14.57 -25.18
N ASP A 21 -4.36 15.14 -24.46
CA ASP A 21 -4.18 16.37 -23.67
C ASP A 21 -3.26 16.30 -22.45
N GLY A 22 -2.84 15.11 -22.00
CA GLY A 22 -2.10 14.98 -20.75
C GLY A 22 -2.73 14.00 -19.77
N TRP A 23 -2.01 13.73 -18.69
CA TRP A 23 -2.61 13.15 -17.51
C TRP A 23 -3.43 14.21 -16.76
N GLU A 24 -4.61 13.82 -16.31
CA GLU A 24 -5.37 14.59 -15.33
C GLU A 24 -4.86 14.30 -13.91
N ARG A 25 -4.87 15.33 -13.05
CA ARG A 25 -4.69 15.09 -11.62
C ARG A 25 -5.99 14.56 -11.03
N LYS A 26 -5.94 13.38 -10.43
CA LYS A 26 -7.04 12.80 -9.64
C LYS A 26 -6.62 12.64 -8.18
N PRO A 27 -7.46 13.03 -7.21
CA PRO A 27 -7.31 12.63 -5.83
C PRO A 27 -7.22 11.10 -5.71
N ILE A 28 -6.33 10.61 -4.85
CA ILE A 28 -6.23 9.16 -4.59
C ILE A 28 -7.52 8.58 -4.00
N GLY A 29 -8.28 9.41 -3.26
CA GLY A 29 -9.58 9.00 -2.70
C GLY A 29 -10.66 8.72 -3.74
N ASP A 30 -10.48 9.11 -5.00
CA ASP A 30 -11.46 8.86 -6.07
C ASP A 30 -11.44 7.39 -6.52
N GLY A 31 -10.33 6.67 -6.28
CA GLY A 31 -10.16 5.27 -6.70
C GLY A 31 -9.80 4.31 -5.57
N PHE A 32 -9.61 4.82 -4.34
CA PHE A 32 -9.15 4.03 -3.20
C PHE A 32 -9.89 4.42 -1.93
N GLU A 33 -10.25 3.40 -1.14
CA GLU A 33 -10.83 3.56 0.18
C GLU A 33 -9.86 3.11 1.26
N ARG A 34 -9.88 3.80 2.40
CA ARG A 34 -9.04 3.42 3.54
C ARG A 34 -9.63 2.21 4.24
N VAL A 35 -8.84 1.13 4.32
CA VAL A 35 -9.16 -0.02 5.18
C VAL A 35 -9.13 0.43 6.65
N THR A 36 -10.27 0.33 7.31
CA THR A 36 -10.43 0.65 8.75
C THR A 36 -11.04 -0.50 9.57
N THR A 37 -11.41 -1.60 8.91
CA THR A 37 -11.97 -2.80 9.52
C THR A 37 -11.04 -3.34 10.60
N LYS A 38 -11.57 -3.50 11.82
CA LYS A 38 -10.82 -4.02 12.97
C LYS A 38 -10.77 -5.54 12.98
N ASN A 39 -9.76 -6.09 13.63
CA ASN A 39 -9.59 -7.54 13.80
C ASN A 39 -10.60 -8.12 14.82
N THR A 40 -11.84 -8.29 14.38
CA THR A 40 -12.92 -8.88 15.19
C THR A 40 -12.95 -10.42 15.11
N GLU A 41 -12.25 -11.01 14.13
CA GLU A 41 -12.18 -12.46 13.91
C GLU A 41 -11.00 -13.15 14.62
N ASN A 42 -10.28 -12.43 15.49
CA ASN A 42 -9.12 -12.93 16.22
C ASN A 42 -8.02 -13.51 15.31
N ASN A 43 -7.82 -12.91 14.13
CA ASN A 43 -6.80 -13.34 13.18
C ASN A 43 -5.41 -13.14 13.79
N GLN A 44 -4.63 -14.22 13.83
CA GLN A 44 -3.29 -14.25 14.44
C GLN A 44 -2.15 -13.98 13.44
N ASN A 45 -2.46 -13.90 12.14
CA ASN A 45 -1.47 -13.68 11.09
C ASN A 45 -1.05 -12.20 11.06
N THR A 46 -0.13 -11.82 11.95
CA THR A 46 0.40 -10.47 12.03
C THR A 46 1.40 -10.25 10.90
N LEU A 47 1.12 -9.29 10.05
CA LEU A 47 1.91 -8.98 8.87
C LEU A 47 2.91 -7.85 9.15
N THR A 48 3.99 -7.86 8.37
CA THR A 48 4.90 -6.74 8.20
C THR A 48 5.05 -6.44 6.71
N ILE A 49 5.30 -5.18 6.39
CA ILE A 49 5.49 -4.72 5.01
C ILE A 49 6.99 -4.65 4.69
N SER A 50 7.46 -5.65 3.95
CA SER A 50 8.80 -5.70 3.38
C SER A 50 8.81 -5.09 1.98
N ALA A 51 9.80 -4.24 1.72
CA ALA A 51 9.99 -3.66 0.39
C ALA A 51 10.34 -4.73 -0.66
N GLN A 52 10.98 -5.83 -0.27
CA GLN A 52 11.37 -6.91 -1.19
C GLN A 52 10.33 -8.04 -1.24
N GLN A 53 9.79 -8.43 -0.08
CA GLN A 53 8.92 -9.61 0.03
C GLN A 53 7.41 -9.27 0.08
N GLY A 54 7.05 -7.98 0.16
CA GLY A 54 5.66 -7.56 0.24
C GLY A 54 5.08 -7.64 1.64
N LEU A 55 3.76 -7.80 1.73
CA LEU A 55 3.09 -8.10 3.00
C LEU A 55 3.30 -9.57 3.36
N ILE A 56 4.12 -9.81 4.38
CA ILE A 56 4.59 -11.13 4.80
C ILE A 56 4.37 -11.30 6.31
N SER A 57 4.13 -12.53 6.78
CA SER A 57 4.02 -12.83 8.21
C SER A 57 5.26 -12.38 8.98
N GLN A 58 5.07 -11.80 10.15
CA GLN A 58 6.18 -11.44 11.05
C GLN A 58 6.97 -12.67 11.51
N LEU A 59 6.31 -13.82 11.66
CA LEU A 59 7.00 -15.06 11.99
C LEU A 59 7.94 -15.47 10.86
N ASP A 60 7.49 -15.41 9.61
CA ASP A 60 8.30 -15.78 8.45
C ASP A 60 9.44 -14.77 8.22
N TYR A 61 9.21 -13.48 8.51
CA TYR A 61 10.20 -12.42 8.27
C TYR A 61 11.22 -12.26 9.39
N PHE A 62 10.79 -12.28 10.66
CA PHE A 62 11.65 -12.02 11.83
C PHE A 62 12.02 -13.28 12.61
N ASN A 63 11.46 -14.45 12.26
CA ASN A 63 11.47 -15.67 13.09
C ASN A 63 10.88 -15.47 14.50
N LYS A 64 10.09 -14.41 14.69
CA LYS A 64 9.41 -14.08 15.96
C LYS A 64 8.24 -13.12 15.74
N LYS A 65 7.28 -13.15 16.67
CA LYS A 65 6.19 -12.16 16.72
C LYS A 65 6.69 -10.89 17.41
N VAL A 66 6.57 -9.75 16.73
CA VAL A 66 6.92 -8.42 17.26
C VAL A 66 5.66 -7.61 17.59
N ALA A 67 4.52 -8.00 17.00
CA ALA A 67 3.21 -7.44 17.29
C ALA A 67 2.82 -7.58 18.77
N ALA A 68 1.89 -6.72 19.20
CA ALA A 68 1.32 -6.75 20.53
C ALA A 68 0.61 -8.08 20.85
N LYS A 69 0.41 -8.36 22.14
CA LYS A 69 -0.37 -9.54 22.58
C LYS A 69 -1.83 -9.42 22.14
N ASP A 70 -2.43 -8.26 22.37
CA ASP A 70 -3.78 -7.94 21.89
C ASP A 70 -3.71 -7.36 20.48
N LEU A 71 -4.42 -8.01 19.56
CA LEU A 71 -4.49 -7.66 18.14
C LEU A 71 -5.83 -7.06 17.74
N SER A 72 -6.80 -6.94 18.65
CA SER A 72 -8.16 -6.48 18.34
C SER A 72 -8.20 -5.10 17.69
N GLY A 73 -7.25 -4.22 18.07
CA GLY A 73 -7.12 -2.88 17.51
C GLY A 73 -6.52 -2.82 16.10
N TYR A 74 -5.92 -3.91 15.60
CA TYR A 74 -5.22 -3.97 14.32
C TYR A 74 -6.23 -3.91 13.16
N TYR A 75 -5.80 -3.42 12.00
CA TYR A 75 -6.61 -3.48 10.80
C TYR A 75 -6.56 -4.88 10.19
N LEU A 76 -7.72 -5.40 9.80
CA LEU A 76 -7.88 -6.66 9.09
C LEU A 76 -7.79 -6.40 7.58
N LEU A 77 -6.77 -6.95 6.94
CA LEU A 77 -6.58 -6.93 5.50
C LEU A 77 -7.08 -8.23 4.88
N HIS A 78 -7.65 -8.11 3.69
CA HIS A 78 -7.97 -9.20 2.80
C HIS A 78 -7.01 -9.22 1.61
N LYS A 79 -6.89 -10.38 0.96
CA LYS A 79 -6.10 -10.52 -0.26
C LYS A 79 -6.53 -9.48 -1.30
N GLY A 80 -5.56 -8.77 -1.86
CA GLY A 80 -5.78 -7.63 -2.74
C GLY A 80 -5.73 -6.27 -2.05
N ASP A 81 -5.90 -6.18 -0.72
CA ASP A 81 -5.66 -4.94 0.01
C ASP A 81 -4.18 -4.58 -0.02
N PHE A 82 -3.86 -3.29 0.12
CA PHE A 82 -2.50 -2.78 0.08
C PHE A 82 -2.15 -2.08 1.39
N ALA A 83 -0.88 -2.20 1.79
CA ALA A 83 -0.28 -1.35 2.81
C ALA A 83 0.81 -0.46 2.21
N TYR A 84 1.00 0.71 2.81
CA TYR A 84 2.06 1.63 2.46
C TYR A 84 3.03 1.77 3.64
N ASN A 85 4.32 1.50 3.38
CA ASN A 85 5.41 1.80 4.29
C ASN A 85 6.10 3.08 3.81
N LYS A 86 6.08 4.14 4.63
CA LYS A 86 6.73 5.42 4.33
C LYS A 86 8.26 5.37 4.48
N SER A 87 8.77 4.42 5.26
CA SER A 87 10.21 4.31 5.52
C SER A 87 10.95 3.93 4.25
N TYR A 88 12.10 4.56 4.02
CA TYR A 88 12.99 4.19 2.93
C TYR A 88 13.44 2.73 3.07
N SER A 89 13.70 2.09 1.95
CA SER A 89 14.34 0.78 1.91
C SER A 89 15.28 0.73 0.70
N GLN A 90 16.21 -0.22 0.68
CA GLN A 90 17.12 -0.39 -0.46
C GLN A 90 16.32 -0.62 -1.75
N GLY A 91 16.48 0.27 -2.73
CA GLY A 91 15.69 0.28 -3.99
C GLY A 91 14.31 0.96 -3.90
N TYR A 92 13.92 1.48 -2.75
CA TYR A 92 12.61 2.10 -2.48
C TYR A 92 12.78 3.39 -1.65
N PRO A 93 13.32 4.47 -2.24
CA PRO A 93 13.64 5.70 -1.51
C PRO A 93 12.39 6.45 -1.00
N MET A 94 11.25 6.26 -1.66
CA MET A 94 9.96 6.87 -1.29
C MET A 94 9.04 5.92 -0.52
N GLY A 95 9.61 4.84 0.03
CA GLY A 95 8.84 3.77 0.64
C GLY A 95 8.24 2.81 -0.38
N ALA A 96 7.36 1.94 0.09
CA ALA A 96 6.81 0.84 -0.69
C ALA A 96 5.32 0.66 -0.45
N ILE A 97 4.55 0.54 -1.53
CA ILE A 97 3.16 0.07 -1.51
C ILE A 97 3.17 -1.40 -1.89
N LYS A 98 2.59 -2.26 -1.05
CA LYS A 98 2.60 -3.71 -1.26
C LYS A 98 1.21 -4.31 -1.07
N PRO A 99 0.68 -5.04 -2.07
CA PRO A 99 -0.55 -5.80 -1.91
C PRO A 99 -0.35 -7.03 -1.03
N LEU A 100 -1.41 -7.43 -0.32
CA LEU A 100 -1.52 -8.72 0.32
C LEU A 100 -1.78 -9.78 -0.76
N LYS A 101 -0.74 -10.55 -1.09
CA LYS A 101 -0.80 -11.61 -2.11
C LYS A 101 -0.68 -13.02 -1.53
N LEU A 102 0.12 -13.15 -0.47
CA LEU A 102 0.57 -14.45 0.07
C LEU A 102 -0.48 -15.14 0.94
N TYR A 103 -1.44 -14.40 1.49
CA TYR A 103 -2.43 -14.92 2.43
C TYR A 103 -3.82 -14.40 2.06
N GLU A 104 -4.87 -15.14 2.43
CA GLU A 104 -6.25 -14.69 2.24
C GLU A 104 -6.61 -13.52 3.16
N LYS A 105 -6.09 -13.54 4.40
CA LYS A 105 -6.24 -12.46 5.38
C LYS A 105 -5.00 -12.33 6.27
N GLY A 106 -4.85 -11.16 6.86
CA GLY A 106 -3.88 -10.91 7.92
C GLY A 106 -4.09 -9.56 8.56
N VAL A 107 -3.33 -9.26 9.61
CA VAL A 107 -3.53 -8.03 10.41
C VAL A 107 -2.27 -7.19 10.46
N VAL A 108 -2.46 -5.87 10.34
CA VAL A 108 -1.38 -4.88 10.45
C VAL A 108 -1.67 -3.91 11.59
N SER A 109 -0.60 -3.44 12.25
CA SER A 109 -0.73 -2.41 13.27
C SER A 109 -1.34 -1.14 12.66
N THR A 110 -2.09 -0.40 13.48
CA THR A 110 -2.70 0.88 13.05
C THR A 110 -1.80 2.09 13.27
N LEU A 111 -0.58 1.84 13.75
CA LEU A 111 0.46 2.82 14.07
C LEU A 111 1.37 3.05 12.86
#